data_AF-A0A2V8LT56-F1
#
_entry.id   AF-A0A2V8LT56-F1
#
_cell.length_a   1.000
_cell.length_b   1.000
_cell.length_c   1.000
_cell.angle_alpha   90.00
_cell.angle_beta   90.00
_cell.angle_gamma   90.00
#
_symmetry.space_group_name_H-M   'P 1'
#
loop_
_entity.id
_entity.type
_entity.pdbx_description
1 polymer ?
#
loop_
_entity_poly.entity_id
_entity_poly.type
_entity_poly.pdbx_seq_one_letter_code
_entity_poly.pdbx_strand_id
1 'polypeptide(L)'
;MKRFSLISLLCVGVLPLFLANQSFAQCGVERWSVKTGTDPDASLVNLSSATGTTISNLSAIPPPSFLPDNNRVQPTETTLWVMNVTLQEYELAYDSDYHMVVTDSAGHTMIAEIPDPGCVGPGSPFAAGIAHARAQFDAMFTATGSFQTANVPV
;
A
#
# COMPACT_ATOMS: atom_id res chain seq x y z
N MET A 1 -26.22 -53.04 -47.53
CA MET A 1 -26.74 -51.65 -47.60
C MET A 1 -27.48 -51.33 -46.30
N LYS A 2 -27.09 -50.23 -45.63
CA LYS A 2 -27.78 -49.54 -44.52
C LYS A 2 -27.70 -50.26 -43.15
N ARG A 3 -27.32 -49.66 -42.02
CA ARG A 3 -26.85 -48.31 -41.61
C ARG A 3 -26.14 -48.49 -40.25
N PHE A 4 -24.94 -47.96 -40.08
CA PHE A 4 -24.28 -47.84 -38.77
C PHE A 4 -24.92 -46.70 -37.99
N SER A 5 -25.36 -46.94 -36.76
CA SER A 5 -25.85 -45.91 -35.84
C SER A 5 -24.74 -45.60 -34.84
N LEU A 6 -24.07 -44.45 -35.03
CA LEU A 6 -23.12 -43.90 -34.06
C LEU A 6 -23.90 -43.26 -32.92
N ILE A 7 -23.84 -43.87 -31.74
CA ILE A 7 -24.27 -43.22 -30.49
C ILE A 7 -23.12 -42.29 -30.07
N SER A 8 -23.30 -41.00 -30.34
CA SER A 8 -22.39 -39.95 -29.91
C SER A 8 -22.56 -39.74 -28.40
N LEU A 9 -21.59 -40.19 -27.62
CA LEU A 9 -21.51 -39.89 -26.19
C LEU A 9 -21.09 -38.40 -26.05
N LEU A 10 -22.05 -37.51 -25.82
CA LEU A 10 -21.74 -36.14 -25.40
C LEU A 10 -21.28 -36.18 -23.93
N CYS A 11 -19.97 -36.21 -23.70
CA CYS A 11 -19.42 -35.82 -22.41
C CYS A 11 -19.56 -34.30 -22.28
N VAL A 12 -20.65 -33.84 -21.67
CA VAL A 12 -20.78 -32.46 -21.20
C VAL A 12 -19.85 -32.31 -20.00
N GLY A 13 -18.60 -31.94 -20.26
CA GLY A 13 -17.68 -31.53 -19.21
C GLY A 13 -18.19 -30.24 -18.57
N VAL A 14 -18.80 -30.36 -17.39
CA VAL A 14 -19.13 -29.20 -16.56
C VAL A 14 -17.80 -28.66 -16.01
N LEU A 15 -17.24 -27.66 -16.69
CA LEU A 15 -16.11 -26.89 -16.16
C LEU A 15 -16.61 -26.17 -14.91
N PRO A 16 -16.02 -26.38 -13.72
CA PRO A 16 -16.34 -25.54 -12.58
C PRO A 16 -15.84 -24.12 -12.91
N LEU A 17 -16.77 -23.19 -13.14
CA LEU A 17 -16.49 -21.77 -13.09
C LEU A 17 -16.15 -21.46 -11.62
N PHE A 18 -14.86 -21.53 -11.30
CA PHE A 18 -14.33 -20.85 -10.13
C PHE A 18 -14.53 -19.35 -10.37
N LEU A 19 -15.67 -18.82 -9.91
CA LEU A 19 -15.83 -17.39 -9.74
C LEU A 19 -14.82 -17.00 -8.66
N ALA A 20 -13.64 -16.56 -9.08
CA ALA A 20 -12.76 -15.83 -8.21
C ALA A 20 -13.56 -14.61 -7.73
N ASN A 21 -13.96 -14.62 -6.47
CA ASN A 21 -14.42 -13.41 -5.80
C ASN A 21 -13.22 -12.48 -5.75
N GLN A 22 -13.02 -11.72 -6.82
CA GLN A 22 -12.22 -10.52 -6.74
C GLN A 22 -13.04 -9.53 -5.93
N SER A 23 -12.81 -9.52 -4.61
CA SER A 23 -13.10 -8.33 -3.83
C SER A 23 -12.36 -7.19 -4.52
N PHE A 24 -13.08 -6.29 -5.17
CA PHE A 24 -12.48 -5.06 -5.64
C PHE A 24 -11.89 -4.38 -4.40
N ALA A 25 -10.56 -4.27 -4.38
CA ALA A 25 -9.82 -3.42 -3.46
C ALA A 25 -10.57 -2.08 -3.35
N GLN A 26 -11.15 -1.78 -2.20
CA GLN A 26 -11.72 -0.46 -1.97
C GLN A 26 -10.54 0.46 -1.69
N CYS A 27 -10.29 1.46 -2.51
CA CYS A 27 -9.25 2.44 -2.21
C CYS A 27 -9.66 3.31 -1.02
N GLY A 28 -8.66 3.82 -0.28
CA GLY A 28 -8.90 4.73 0.82
C GLY A 28 -9.49 6.07 0.39
N VAL A 29 -9.90 6.87 1.38
CA VAL A 29 -10.60 8.16 1.15
C VAL A 29 -9.93 9.34 1.85
N GLU A 30 -9.26 9.12 2.98
CA GLU A 30 -8.74 10.20 3.82
C GLU A 30 -7.52 10.88 3.19
N ARG A 31 -7.69 12.16 2.80
CA ARG A 31 -6.68 12.97 2.08
C ARG A 31 -5.98 12.17 0.99
N TRP A 32 -6.76 11.36 0.25
CA TRP A 32 -6.23 10.33 -0.65
C TRP A 32 -5.30 10.89 -1.72
N SER A 33 -5.59 12.09 -2.22
CA SER A 33 -4.74 12.75 -3.21
C SER A 33 -3.36 13.09 -2.66
N VAL A 34 -3.29 13.56 -1.41
CA VAL A 34 -2.03 13.81 -0.70
C VAL A 34 -1.29 12.49 -0.42
N LYS A 35 -1.99 11.44 0.02
CA LYS A 35 -1.38 10.13 0.26
C LYS A 35 -0.74 9.55 -1.01
N THR A 36 -1.45 9.62 -2.13
CA THR A 36 -1.02 9.01 -3.40
C THR A 36 -0.24 9.93 -4.31
N GLY A 37 -0.07 11.21 -3.99
CA GLY A 37 0.68 12.15 -4.83
C GLY A 37 -0.08 12.62 -6.07
N THR A 38 -1.40 12.69 -6.00
CA THR A 38 -2.25 13.25 -7.07
C THR A 38 -2.78 14.65 -6.74
N ASP A 39 -2.39 15.19 -5.59
CA ASP A 39 -2.66 16.58 -5.21
C ASP A 39 -1.81 17.58 -6.02
N PRO A 40 -2.24 18.85 -6.15
CA PRO A 40 -1.51 19.88 -6.89
C PRO A 40 -0.08 20.16 -6.38
N ASP A 41 0.21 19.87 -5.11
CA ASP A 41 1.49 20.15 -4.48
C ASP A 41 2.43 18.93 -4.50
N ALA A 42 2.06 17.80 -5.12
CA ALA A 42 2.85 16.57 -5.12
C ALA A 42 4.27 16.78 -5.69
N SER A 43 4.44 17.68 -6.66
CA SER A 43 5.76 18.02 -7.22
C SER A 43 6.65 18.83 -6.29
N LEU A 44 6.11 19.36 -5.19
CA LEU A 44 6.91 20.04 -4.15
C LEU A 44 7.68 19.04 -3.29
N VAL A 45 7.33 17.75 -3.32
CA VAL A 45 8.09 16.71 -2.62
C VAL A 45 9.43 16.49 -3.34
N ASN A 46 10.52 16.79 -2.66
CA ASN A 46 11.85 16.60 -3.22
C ASN A 46 12.29 15.12 -3.16
N LEU A 47 11.86 14.33 -4.15
CA LEU A 47 12.21 12.91 -4.24
C LEU A 47 13.70 12.64 -4.55
N SER A 48 14.48 13.67 -4.87
CA SER A 48 15.92 13.53 -5.15
C SER A 48 16.79 13.65 -3.89
N SER A 49 16.22 14.03 -2.74
CA SER A 49 16.96 14.29 -1.51
C SER A 49 16.21 13.75 -0.30
N ALA A 50 16.57 12.54 0.14
CA ALA A 50 16.06 11.98 1.39
C ALA A 50 16.70 12.67 2.60
N THR A 51 15.88 12.99 3.61
CA THR A 51 16.30 13.58 4.88
C THR A 51 16.21 12.53 5.98
N GLY A 52 17.34 12.24 6.61
CA GLY A 52 17.37 11.32 7.76
C GLY A 52 16.61 11.87 8.96
N THR A 53 15.80 11.03 9.61
CA THR A 53 15.05 11.41 10.82
C THR A 53 14.86 10.21 11.75
N THR A 54 14.15 10.42 12.86
CA THR A 54 13.76 9.38 13.82
C THR A 54 12.26 9.41 14.05
N ILE A 55 11.70 8.33 14.59
CA ILE A 55 10.30 8.29 15.03
C ILE A 55 10.04 9.40 16.05
N SER A 56 10.94 9.55 17.04
CA SER A 56 10.82 10.60 18.05
C SER A 56 10.73 12.00 17.43
N ASN A 57 11.58 12.33 16.46
CA ASN A 57 11.55 13.63 15.79
C ASN A 57 10.23 13.88 15.04
N LEU A 58 9.71 12.89 14.29
CA LEU A 58 8.45 13.03 13.58
C LEU A 58 7.25 13.13 14.54
N SER A 59 7.24 12.31 15.60
CA SER A 59 6.19 12.34 16.61
C SER A 59 6.16 13.63 17.44
N ALA A 60 7.27 14.35 17.51
CA ALA A 60 7.38 15.62 18.19
C ALA A 60 6.90 16.82 17.34
N ILE A 61 6.58 16.60 16.05
CA ILE A 61 6.05 17.67 15.19
C ILE A 61 4.66 18.06 15.69
N PRO A 62 4.42 19.33 16.05
CA PRO A 62 3.09 19.78 16.45
C PRO A 62 2.10 19.58 15.29
N PRO A 63 0.87 19.11 15.57
CA PRO A 63 -0.18 19.07 14.57
C PRO A 63 -0.38 20.47 13.95
N PRO A 64 -0.61 20.55 12.62
CA PRO A 64 -0.88 21.83 12.00
C PRO A 64 -2.23 22.39 12.50
N SER A 65 -2.33 23.71 12.61
CA SER A 65 -3.58 24.37 13.00
C SER A 65 -4.70 24.18 11.97
N PHE A 66 -4.33 23.87 10.73
CA PHE A 66 -5.22 23.56 9.63
C PHE A 66 -4.63 22.45 8.77
N LEU A 67 -5.44 21.44 8.46
CA LEU A 67 -5.06 20.31 7.62
C LEU A 67 -5.88 20.36 6.32
N PRO A 68 -5.31 20.84 5.19
CA PRO A 68 -6.03 20.91 3.92
C PRO A 68 -6.25 19.53 3.31
N ASP A 69 -7.44 19.29 2.76
CA ASP A 69 -7.78 17.99 2.15
C ASP A 69 -6.94 17.62 0.92
N ASN A 70 -6.51 18.62 0.15
CA ASN A 70 -5.88 18.46 -1.17
C ASN A 70 -4.61 19.32 -1.37
N ASN A 71 -3.90 19.64 -0.28
CA ASN A 71 -2.64 20.38 -0.33
C ASN A 71 -1.66 19.85 0.73
N ARG A 72 -0.39 20.22 0.60
CA ARG A 72 0.68 19.78 1.49
C ARG A 72 0.89 20.75 2.65
N VAL A 73 1.06 20.22 3.85
CA VAL A 73 1.54 20.96 5.02
C VAL A 73 3.07 21.01 4.98
N GLN A 74 3.60 22.20 4.72
CA GLN A 74 5.05 22.41 4.62
C GLN A 74 5.67 22.72 6.00
N PRO A 75 6.93 22.29 6.25
CA PRO A 75 7.80 21.53 5.34
C PRO A 75 7.59 20.00 5.43
N THR A 76 6.80 19.53 6.39
CA THR A 76 6.74 18.11 6.76
C THR A 76 6.30 17.21 5.60
N GLU A 77 5.23 17.57 4.90
CA GLU A 77 4.65 16.77 3.81
C GLU A 77 5.36 17.01 2.45
N THR A 78 6.32 17.94 2.37
CA THR A 78 7.16 18.16 1.17
C THR A 78 8.57 17.58 1.30
N THR A 79 8.86 16.92 2.41
CA THR A 79 10.16 16.31 2.67
C THR A 79 10.08 14.79 2.49
N LEU A 80 11.00 14.23 1.70
CA LEU A 80 11.22 12.79 1.68
C LEU A 80 12.01 12.40 2.93
N TRP A 81 11.38 11.66 3.84
CA TRP A 81 12.01 11.20 5.07
C TRP A 81 12.58 9.78 4.91
N VAL A 82 13.72 9.53 5.55
CA VAL A 82 14.30 8.19 5.69
C VAL A 82 14.66 7.93 7.15
N MET A 83 14.43 6.71 7.61
CA MET A 83 14.75 6.26 8.97
C MET A 83 15.10 4.78 8.95
N ASN A 84 15.97 4.38 9.88
CA ASN A 84 16.28 2.96 10.11
C ASN A 84 15.37 2.47 11.24
N VAL A 85 14.50 1.51 10.96
CA VAL A 85 13.49 1.01 11.91
C VAL A 85 13.37 -0.51 11.82
N THR A 86 12.57 -1.09 12.70
CA THR A 86 12.15 -2.50 12.63
C THR A 86 10.67 -2.56 12.33
N LEU A 87 10.28 -3.27 11.27
CA LEU A 87 8.90 -3.65 11.01
C LEU A 87 8.46 -4.64 12.08
N GLN A 88 7.55 -4.19 12.95
CA GLN A 88 7.06 -4.96 14.10
C GLN A 88 5.86 -5.81 13.71
N GLU A 89 4.84 -5.17 13.13
CA GLU A 89 3.57 -5.80 12.75
C GLU A 89 3.07 -5.25 11.42
N TYR A 90 2.25 -6.03 10.73
CA TYR A 90 1.59 -5.63 9.49
C TYR A 90 0.25 -6.32 9.29
N GLU A 91 -0.64 -5.71 8.52
CA GLU A 91 -1.86 -6.33 8.00
C GLU A 91 -2.24 -5.78 6.62
N LEU A 92 -3.07 -6.50 5.89
CA LEU A 92 -3.77 -5.99 4.71
C LEU A 92 -5.07 -5.34 5.18
N ALA A 93 -5.11 -4.02 5.17
CA ALA A 93 -6.27 -3.26 5.60
C ALA A 93 -7.41 -3.31 4.58
N TYR A 94 -8.62 -2.93 5.02
CA TYR A 94 -9.82 -2.95 4.18
C TYR A 94 -9.74 -1.97 3.00
N ASP A 95 -8.93 -0.91 3.13
CA ASP A 95 -8.66 0.05 2.07
C ASP A 95 -7.53 -0.40 1.10
N SER A 96 -7.12 -1.66 1.22
CA SER A 96 -6.13 -2.36 0.38
C SER A 96 -4.67 -1.96 0.64
N ASP A 97 -4.44 -1.10 1.62
CA ASP A 97 -3.11 -0.70 2.03
C ASP A 97 -2.49 -1.76 2.95
N TYR A 98 -1.17 -1.88 2.91
CA TYR A 98 -0.47 -2.60 3.98
C TYR A 98 -0.28 -1.64 5.15
N HIS A 99 -1.05 -1.84 6.21
CA HIS A 99 -0.86 -1.14 7.47
C HIS A 99 0.28 -1.78 8.23
N MET A 100 1.23 -0.97 8.69
CA MET A 100 2.44 -1.43 9.35
C MET A 100 2.68 -0.66 10.64
N VAL A 101 3.22 -1.35 11.63
CA VAL A 101 3.78 -0.75 12.84
C VAL A 101 5.30 -0.90 12.75
N VAL A 102 6.01 0.22 12.81
CA VAL A 102 7.47 0.25 12.87
C VAL A 102 7.94 0.72 14.25
N THR A 103 9.09 0.23 14.69
CA THR A 103 9.70 0.59 15.98
C THR A 103 11.17 0.95 15.83
N ASP A 104 11.66 1.88 16.66
CA ASP A 104 13.08 2.18 16.78
C ASP A 104 13.74 1.42 17.95
N SER A 105 15.07 1.50 18.07
CA SER A 105 15.81 0.82 19.13
C SER A 105 15.53 1.37 20.55
N ALA A 106 14.88 2.54 20.66
CA ALA A 106 14.46 3.12 21.92
C ALA A 106 13.02 2.73 22.30
N GLY A 107 12.33 1.95 21.45
CA GLY A 107 10.98 1.46 21.68
C GLY A 107 9.88 2.45 21.30
N HIS A 108 10.19 3.53 20.58
CA HIS A 108 9.15 4.38 19.99
C HIS A 108 8.52 3.67 18.80
N THR A 109 7.20 3.83 18.63
CA THR A 109 6.46 3.23 17.52
C THR A 109 5.85 4.30 16.61
N MET A 110 5.65 3.94 15.34
CA MET A 110 4.98 4.76 14.35
C MET A 110 4.19 3.87 13.38
N ILE A 111 3.07 4.38 12.87
CA ILE A 111 2.32 3.73 11.79
C ILE A 111 2.97 4.13 10.46
N ALA A 112 3.16 3.16 9.58
CA ALA A 112 3.54 3.37 8.19
C ALA A 112 2.62 2.55 7.29
N GLU A 113 2.40 3.00 6.07
CA GLU A 113 1.47 2.34 5.16
C GLU A 113 2.06 2.25 3.75
N ILE A 114 1.80 1.15 3.04
CA ILE A 114 2.12 1.00 1.62
C ILE A 114 0.80 0.94 0.84
N PRO A 115 0.45 1.99 0.07
CA PRO A 115 -0.77 1.98 -0.70
C PRO A 115 -0.85 0.85 -1.72
N ASP A 116 -2.05 0.38 -2.05
CA ASP A 116 -2.23 -0.48 -3.23
C ASP A 116 -1.85 0.30 -4.51
N PRO A 117 -0.92 -0.21 -5.34
CA PRO A 117 -0.56 0.44 -6.60
C PRO A 117 -1.75 0.68 -7.56
N GLY A 118 -2.78 -0.17 -7.51
CA GLY A 118 -4.03 -0.03 -8.26
C GLY A 118 -4.91 1.13 -7.78
N CYS A 119 -4.64 1.67 -6.59
CA CYS A 119 -5.33 2.83 -6.03
C CYS A 119 -4.55 4.16 -6.20
N VAL A 120 -3.38 4.11 -6.83
CA VAL A 120 -2.59 5.31 -7.15
C VAL A 120 -3.04 5.88 -8.48
N GLY A 121 -3.53 7.13 -8.46
CA GLY A 121 -4.01 7.80 -9.66
C GLY A 121 -2.90 8.16 -10.66
N PRO A 122 -3.25 8.38 -11.95
CA PRO A 122 -2.29 8.70 -13.00
C PRO A 122 -1.56 10.01 -12.72
N GLY A 123 -0.29 10.09 -13.12
CA GLY A 123 0.54 11.28 -12.96
C GLY A 123 1.18 11.44 -11.57
N SER A 124 0.89 10.53 -10.63
CA SER A 124 1.56 10.53 -9.32
C SER A 124 3.08 10.37 -9.46
N PRO A 125 3.89 11.25 -8.85
CA PRO A 125 5.33 11.08 -8.81
C PRO A 125 5.76 9.94 -7.87
N PHE A 126 4.85 9.40 -7.04
CA PHE A 126 5.15 8.34 -6.08
C PHE A 126 4.84 6.94 -6.61
N ALA A 127 4.11 6.82 -7.73
CA ALA A 127 3.61 5.55 -8.24
C ALA A 127 4.70 4.46 -8.34
N ALA A 128 5.87 4.81 -8.88
CA ALA A 128 6.99 3.87 -9.01
C ALA A 128 7.55 3.45 -7.64
N GLY A 129 7.65 4.37 -6.68
CA GLY A 129 8.13 4.08 -5.33
C GLY A 129 7.14 3.20 -4.55
N ILE A 130 5.84 3.50 -4.64
CA ILE A 130 4.78 2.70 -4.01
C ILE A 130 4.77 1.27 -4.60
N ALA A 131 4.82 1.14 -5.93
CA ALA A 131 4.88 -0.18 -6.58
C ALA A 131 6.15 -0.96 -6.18
N HIS A 132 7.28 -0.28 -6.05
CA HIS A 132 8.53 -0.90 -5.59
C HIS A 132 8.43 -1.39 -4.15
N ALA A 133 7.95 -0.55 -3.23
CA ALA A 133 7.76 -0.91 -1.83
C ALA A 133 6.79 -2.09 -1.68
N ARG A 134 5.68 -2.09 -2.44
CA ARG A 134 4.71 -3.19 -2.47
C ARG A 134 5.37 -4.50 -2.91
N ALA A 135 6.13 -4.47 -4.01
CA ALA A 135 6.84 -5.66 -4.51
C ALA A 135 7.91 -6.18 -3.54
N GLN A 136 8.63 -5.29 -2.84
CA GLN A 136 9.59 -5.69 -1.80
C GLN A 136 8.89 -6.38 -0.63
N PHE A 137 7.75 -5.84 -0.20
CA PHE A 137 6.94 -6.44 0.85
C PHE A 137 6.43 -7.82 0.44
N ASP A 138 5.81 -7.94 -0.74
CA ASP A 138 5.23 -9.20 -1.25
C ASP A 138 6.28 -10.29 -1.49
N ALA A 139 7.55 -9.90 -1.70
CA ALA A 139 8.65 -10.85 -1.79
C ALA A 139 9.03 -11.51 -0.45
N MET A 140 8.63 -10.90 0.68
CA MET A 140 8.99 -11.33 2.02
C MET A 140 7.79 -11.82 2.84
N PHE A 141 6.60 -11.27 2.60
CA PHE A 141 5.45 -11.41 3.46
C PHE A 141 4.17 -11.68 2.67
N THR A 142 3.19 -12.29 3.33
CA THR A 142 1.83 -12.46 2.81
C THR A 142 0.85 -11.88 3.83
N ALA A 143 0.45 -10.63 3.62
CA ALA A 143 -0.46 -9.95 4.53
C ALA A 143 -1.89 -10.55 4.47
N THR A 144 -2.53 -10.58 5.64
CA THR A 144 -3.95 -10.94 5.80
C THR A 144 -4.72 -9.80 6.46
N GLY A 145 -6.05 -9.87 6.50
CA GLY A 145 -6.90 -8.88 7.19
C GLY A 145 -6.84 -8.91 8.72
N SER A 146 -5.71 -9.28 9.29
CA SER A 146 -5.42 -9.28 10.72
C SER A 146 -3.92 -9.14 10.91
N PHE A 147 -3.51 -8.40 11.93
CA PHE A 147 -2.11 -8.18 12.25
C PHE A 147 -1.29 -9.46 12.39
N GLN A 148 -0.12 -9.43 11.77
CA GLN A 148 0.92 -10.44 11.79
C GLN A 148 2.23 -9.81 12.24
N THR A 149 3.02 -10.53 13.04
CA THR A 149 4.32 -10.04 13.52
C THR A 149 5.44 -10.33 12.51
N ALA A 150 6.36 -9.38 12.31
CA ALA A 150 7.56 -9.51 11.48
C ALA A 150 8.86 -9.54 12.32
N ASN A 151 9.11 -8.49 13.11
CA ASN A 151 10.40 -8.20 13.76
C ASN A 151 11.58 -8.16 12.76
N VAL A 152 11.43 -7.43 11.65
CA VAL A 152 12.43 -7.36 10.58
C VAL A 152 12.99 -5.93 10.43
N PRO A 153 14.31 -5.71 10.52
CA PRO A 153 14.92 -4.41 10.22
C PRO A 153 14.67 -3.97 8.77
N VAL A 154 14.29 -2.71 8.57
CA VAL A 154 13.99 -2.09 7.26
C VAL A 154 14.57 -0.69 7.13
#